data_AF-A0A949SRQ5-F1
#
_entry.id   AF-A0A949SRQ5-F1
#
_cell.length_a   1.000
_cell.length_b   1.000
_cell.length_c   1.000
_cell.angle_alpha   90.00
_cell.angle_beta   90.00
_cell.angle_gamma   90.00
#
_symmetry.space_group_name_H-M   'P 1'
#
loop_
_entity.id
_entity.type
_entity.pdbx_description
1 polymer ?
#
loop_
_entity_poly.entity_id
_entity_poly.type
_entity_poly.pdbx_seq_one_letter_code
_entity_poly.pdbx_strand_id
1 'polypeptide(L)' 'MNWKDNITRWRSLTPEEKLRRNWEAIPMDVSQSMAFEREPVAMSRIRETLARIEPPALLKPRTVL' A
#
# COMPACT_ATOMS: atom_id res chain seq x y z
N MET A 1 11.34 14.38 11.00
CA MET A 1 10.28 13.53 11.56
C MET A 1 10.91 12.19 11.91
N ASN A 2 10.89 11.77 13.17
CA ASN A 2 11.55 10.51 13.56
C ASN A 2 10.60 9.31 13.34
N TRP A 3 11.14 8.09 13.32
CA TRP A 3 10.36 6.88 13.06
C TRP A 3 9.16 6.70 14.01
N LYS A 4 9.28 7.13 15.28
CA LYS A 4 8.19 7.12 16.27
C LYS A 4 7.06 8.05 15.86
N ASP A 5 7.37 9.25 15.36
CA ASP A 5 6.36 10.22 14.93
C ASP A 5 5.58 9.69 13.72
N ASN A 6 6.27 9.01 12.80
CA ASN A 6 5.64 8.36 11.65
C ASN A 6 4.69 7.24 12.07
N ILE A 7 5.09 6.41 13.04
CA ILE A 7 4.21 5.34 13.57
C ILE A 7 3.00 5.93 14.28
N THR A 8 3.18 6.96 15.10
CA THR A 8 2.07 7.62 15.81
C THR A 8 1.07 8.21 14.80
N ARG A 9 1.57 8.94 13.80
CA ARG A 9 0.75 9.50 12.73
C ARG A 9 0.05 8.41 11.91
N TRP A 10 0.72 7.30 11.62
CA TRP A 10 0.12 6.17 10.92
C TRP A 10 -1.02 5.55 11.73
N ARG A 11 -0.80 5.32 13.03
CA ARG A 11 -1.80 4.74 13.92
C ARG A 11 -3.07 5.58 14.02
N SER A 12 -2.94 6.91 14.01
CA SER A 12 -4.06 7.84 14.10
C SER A 12 -4.91 7.95 12.83
N LEU A 13 -4.49 7.37 11.70
CA LEU A 13 -5.30 7.38 10.47
C LEU A 13 -6.51 6.45 10.59
N THR A 14 -7.61 6.84 9.94
CA THR A 14 -8.79 5.98 9.82
C THR A 14 -8.48 4.75 8.95
N PRO A 15 -9.27 3.67 9.05
CA PRO A 15 -9.11 2.50 8.18
C PRO A 15 -9.16 2.85 6.69
N GLU A 16 -10.05 3.76 6.28
CA GLU A 16 -10.22 4.22 4.90
C GLU A 16 -8.95 4.91 4.39
N GLU A 17 -8.36 5.78 5.21
CA GLU A 17 -7.16 6.53 4.85
C GLU A 17 -5.92 5.62 4.82
N LYS A 18 -5.85 4.62 5.71
CA LYS A 18 -4.82 3.57 5.65
C LYS A 18 -4.95 2.74 4.38
N LEU A 19 -6.18 2.33 4.03
CA LEU A 19 -6.46 1.58 2.81
C LEU A 19 -6.05 2.38 1.58
N ARG A 20 -6.48 3.65 1.48
CA ARG A 20 -6.15 4.54 0.37
C ARG A 20 -4.64 4.66 0.18
N ARG A 21 -3.90 4.95 1.26
CA ARG A 21 -2.43 5.09 1.20
C ARG A 21 -1.72 3.80 0.81
N ASN A 22 -2.14 2.67 1.39
CA ASN A 22 -1.58 1.37 1.03
C ASN A 22 -1.85 1.06 -0.45
N TRP A 23 -3.06 1.32 -0.94
CA TRP A 23 -3.42 1.10 -2.34
C TRP A 23 -2.60 1.95 -3.30
N GLU A 24 -2.39 3.23 -2.98
CA GLU A 24 -1.58 4.16 -3.77
C GLU A 24 -0.08 3.82 -3.77
N ALA A 25 0.42 3.16 -2.72
CA ALA A 25 1.82 2.76 -2.59
C ALA A 25 2.19 1.54 -3.43
N ILE A 26 1.24 0.64 -3.71
CA ILE A 26 1.45 -0.64 -4.42
C ILE A 26 2.35 -0.49 -5.66
N PRO A 27 2.13 0.46 -6.60
CA PRO A 27 2.97 0.52 -7.80
C PRO A 27 4.45 0.79 -7.52
N MET A 28 4.75 1.58 -6.51
CA MET A 28 6.12 1.88 -6.12
C MET A 28 6.74 0.68 -5.40
N ASP A 29 6.04 0.13 -4.39
CA ASP A 29 6.53 -0.98 -3.58
C ASP A 29 6.80 -2.22 -4.45
N VAL A 30 5.90 -2.54 -5.38
CA VAL A 30 6.09 -3.64 -6.34
C VAL A 30 7.26 -3.36 -7.27
N SER A 31 7.37 -2.14 -7.82
CA SER A 31 8.49 -1.80 -8.72
C SER A 31 9.85 -1.94 -8.02
N GLN A 32 9.95 -1.48 -6.77
CA GLN A 32 11.16 -1.61 -5.95
C GLN A 32 11.48 -3.07 -5.63
N SER A 33 10.48 -3.87 -5.24
CA SER A 33 10.65 -5.30 -4.97
C SER A 33 11.14 -6.04 -6.22
N MET A 34 10.53 -5.80 -7.37
CA MET A 34 10.91 -6.43 -8.63
C MET A 34 12.33 -6.01 -9.08
N ALA A 35 12.70 -4.74 -8.89
CA ALA A 35 14.06 -4.27 -9.16
C ALA A 35 15.10 -4.92 -8.23
N PHE A 36 14.76 -5.13 -6.95
CA PHE A 36 15.61 -5.85 -6.00
C PHE A 36 15.90 -7.29 -6.45
N GLU A 37 14.88 -7.97 -6.98
CA GLU A 37 14.99 -9.32 -7.56
C GLU A 37 15.68 -9.34 -8.95
N ARG A 38 16.21 -8.22 -9.43
CA ARG A 38 16.82 -8.05 -10.77
C ARG A 38 15.85 -8.27 -11.93
N GLU A 39 14.55 -8.15 -11.70
CA GLU A 39 13.48 -8.24 -12.70
C GLU A 39 12.67 -6.94 -12.78
N PRO A 40 13.28 -5.78 -13.07
CA PRO A 40 12.60 -4.49 -12.96
C PRO A 40 11.36 -4.39 -13.87
N VAL A 41 10.24 -3.95 -13.28
CA VAL A 41 9.00 -3.68 -14.01
C VAL A 41 8.70 -2.18 -13.97
N ALA A 42 8.36 -1.60 -15.13
CA ALA A 42 8.00 -0.20 -15.23
C ALA A 42 6.76 0.13 -14.39
N MET A 43 6.82 1.22 -13.62
CA MET A 43 5.70 1.67 -12.78
C MET A 43 4.41 1.90 -13.58
N SER A 44 4.50 2.38 -14.83
CA SER A 44 3.34 2.56 -15.71
C SER A 44 2.59 1.24 -15.92
N ARG A 45 3.32 0.15 -16.15
CA ARG A 45 2.74 -1.18 -16.35
C ARG A 45 2.01 -1.69 -15.11
N ILE A 46 2.58 -1.42 -13.92
CA ILE A 46 1.95 -1.80 -12.65
C ILE A 46 0.69 -0.96 -12.41
N ARG A 47 0.72 0.36 -12.71
CA ARG A 47 -0.47 1.23 -12.63
C ARG A 47 -1.60 0.79 -13.56
N GLU A 48 -1.29 0.44 -14.80
CA GLU A 48 -2.27 -0.10 -15.76
C GLU A 48 -2.92 -1.39 -15.27
N THR A 49 -2.14 -2.25 -14.62
CA THR A 49 -2.63 -3.50 -14.04
C THR A 49 -3.52 -3.22 -12.83
N LEU A 50 -3.05 -2.39 -11.91
CA LEU A 50 -3.77 -2.03 -10.69
C LEU A 50 -5.10 -1.33 -10.99
N ALA A 51 -5.17 -0.51 -12.04
CA ALA A 51 -6.41 0.17 -12.46
C ALA A 51 -7.53 -0.77 -12.90
N ARG A 52 -7.24 -2.05 -13.14
CA ARG A 52 -8.21 -3.10 -13.52
C ARG A 52 -8.66 -3.93 -12.34
N ILE A 53 -8.15 -3.65 -11.13
CA ILE A 53 -8.42 -4.41 -9.91
C ILE A 53 -9.25 -3.52 -8.99
N GLU A 54 -10.36 -4.04 -8.48
CA GLU A 54 -11.12 -3.35 -7.44
C GLU A 54 -10.30 -3.31 -6.13
N PRO A 55 -10.21 -2.15 -5.46
CA PRO A 55 -9.63 -2.09 -4.12
C PRO A 55 -10.34 -3.08 -3.20
N PRO A 56 -9.60 -3.81 -2.34
CA PRO A 56 -10.22 -4.72 -1.41
C PRO A 56 -11.19 -3.93 -0.53
N ALA A 57 -12.38 -4.48 -0.33
CA ALA A 57 -13.29 -3.97 0.69
C ALA A 57 -12.52 -3.91 2.02
N LEU A 58 -12.78 -2.87 2.82
CA LEU A 58 -12.25 -2.78 4.18
C LEU A 58 -12.61 -4.09 4.90
N LEU A 59 -11.61 -4.94 5.12
CA LEU A 59 -11.80 -6.15 5.89
C LEU A 59 -12.33 -5.70 7.26
N LYS A 60 -13.48 -6.26 7.67
CA LYS A 60 -14.04 -6.00 9.00
C LYS A 60 -12.93 -6.21 10.03
N PRO A 61 -12.81 -5.33 11.04
CA PRO A 61 -11.79 -5.51 12.07
C PRO A 61 -11.92 -6.92 12.63
N ARG A 62 -10.81 -7.65 12.64
CA ARG A 62 -10.71 -8.96 13.27
C ARG A 62 -11.00 -8.75 14.75
N THR A 63 -12.20 -9.10 15.20
CA THR A 63 -12.53 -9.19 16.62
C THR A 63 -11.57 -10.22 17.22
N VAL A 64 -10.57 -9.75 17.94
CA VAL A 64 -9.75 -10.63 18.78
C VAL A 64 -10.62 -10.91 20.00
N LEU A 65 -11.17 -12.12 20.06
CA LEU A 65 -11.82 -12.69 21.25
C LEU A 65 -10.77 -13.00 22.32
#